data_AF-A0A388K9R8-F1
#
_entry.id   AF-A0A388K9R8-F1
#
_cell.length_a   1.000
_cell.length_b   1.000
_cell.length_c   1.000
_cell.angle_alpha   90.00
_cell.angle_beta   90.00
_cell.angle_gamma   90.00
#
_symmetry.space_group_name_H-M   'P 1'
#
loop_
_entity.id
_entity.type
_entity.pdbx_description
1 polymer ?
#
loop_
_entity_poly.entity_id
_entity_poly.type
_entity_poly.pdbx_seq_one_letter_code
_entity_poly.pdbx_strand_id
1 'polypeptide(L)'
;MARSAFLLALLLVVVVVQASAQAPPEVTISYVNYAGSGCNYQNTNYVLSNDYKTVTFMFGGMVATTDGSLADKRKHCQMSFNMIYPDGWSVSIGQATGRGFADIAKDSTGIYESHYYFSGQTGTATIERKIGGPQVGSFEFTDDFLTFVWSECNNAPNLNIKTVVRVEGAKAVMALDSQDTKFQLIFNLQWRQCPQN
;
A
#
# COMPACT_ATOMS: atom_id res chain seq x y z
N MET A 1 15.74 73.52 9.59
CA MET A 1 14.75 72.62 8.96
C MET A 1 15.52 71.74 8.00
N ALA A 2 15.55 70.42 7.98
CA ALA A 2 14.80 69.36 8.64
C ALA A 2 15.74 68.13 8.78
N ARG A 3 15.55 67.28 9.80
CA ARG A 3 16.30 66.02 9.97
C ARG A 3 15.48 64.88 9.37
N SER A 4 15.96 64.30 8.28
CA SER A 4 15.33 63.13 7.65
C SER A 4 15.68 61.86 8.41
N ALA A 5 14.67 61.20 8.99
CA ALA A 5 14.80 59.88 9.60
C ALA A 5 14.43 58.82 8.55
N PHE A 6 15.40 58.02 8.11
CA PHE A 6 15.15 56.83 7.29
C PHE A 6 14.72 55.68 8.20
N LEU A 7 13.45 55.28 8.12
CA LEU A 7 12.93 54.07 8.74
C LEU A 7 13.26 52.87 7.83
N LEU A 8 14.22 52.05 8.22
CA LEU A 8 14.40 50.72 7.62
C LEU A 8 13.31 49.79 8.13
N ALA A 9 12.37 49.42 7.25
CA ALA A 9 11.42 48.35 7.50
C ALA A 9 12.13 46.99 7.29
N LEU A 10 12.35 46.25 8.38
CA LEU A 10 12.90 44.89 8.35
C LEU A 10 11.76 43.91 7.97
N LEU A 11 11.76 43.41 6.73
CA LEU A 11 10.85 42.33 6.32
C LEU A 11 11.34 41.00 6.93
N LEU A 12 10.61 40.49 7.91
CA LEU A 12 10.74 39.12 8.40
C LEU A 12 10.14 38.16 7.38
N VAL A 13 11.00 37.49 6.61
CA VAL A 13 10.59 36.36 5.75
C VAL A 13 10.36 35.15 6.67
N VAL A 14 9.10 34.85 6.97
CA VAL A 14 8.74 33.62 7.67
C VAL A 14 8.83 32.46 6.67
N VAL A 15 9.95 31.74 6.71
CA VAL A 15 10.08 30.48 5.97
C VAL A 15 9.23 29.44 6.69
N VAL A 16 8.04 29.18 6.16
CA VAL A 16 7.21 28.06 6.60
C VAL A 16 7.89 26.80 6.09
N VAL A 17 8.71 26.15 6.93
CA VAL A 17 9.23 24.82 6.67
C VAL A 17 8.03 23.88 6.75
N GLN A 18 7.44 23.55 5.60
CA GLN A 18 6.50 22.44 5.54
C GLN A 18 7.29 21.19 5.97
N ALA A 19 6.98 20.66 7.15
CA ALA A 19 7.51 19.38 7.58
C ALA A 19 7.01 18.33 6.58
N SER A 20 7.80 18.05 5.55
CA SER A 20 7.64 16.86 4.75
C SER A 20 7.62 15.69 5.74
N ALA A 21 6.58 14.86 5.73
CA ALA A 21 6.55 13.64 6.54
C ALA A 21 7.89 12.93 6.37
N GLN A 22 8.71 12.99 7.42
CA GLN A 22 10.12 12.65 7.35
C GLN A 22 10.18 11.12 7.45
N ALA A 23 10.85 10.47 6.51
CA ALA A 23 11.13 9.04 6.62
C ALA A 23 12.39 8.85 7.49
N PRO A 24 12.61 7.66 8.08
CA PRO A 24 13.86 7.32 8.72
C PRO A 24 15.04 7.48 7.74
N PRO A 25 16.26 7.73 8.23
CA PRO A 25 17.43 7.93 7.37
C PRO A 25 17.83 6.64 6.62
N GLU A 26 17.40 5.48 7.09
CA GLU A 26 17.64 4.19 6.45
C GLU A 26 16.49 3.23 6.77
N VAL A 27 16.04 2.48 5.77
CA VAL A 27 15.08 1.38 5.94
C VAL A 27 15.48 0.24 5.03
N THR A 28 15.49 -0.98 5.57
CA THR A 28 15.70 -2.20 4.79
C THR A 28 14.61 -3.22 5.06
N ILE A 29 14.38 -4.12 4.11
CA ILE A 29 13.54 -5.31 4.30
C ILE A 29 14.49 -6.50 4.36
N SER A 30 14.61 -7.12 5.54
CA SER A 30 15.58 -8.22 5.75
C SER A 30 15.12 -9.53 5.10
N TYR A 31 13.82 -9.80 5.15
CA TYR A 31 13.18 -10.93 4.50
C TYR A 31 11.70 -10.67 4.24
N VAL A 32 11.14 -11.45 3.31
CA VAL A 32 9.70 -11.50 3.01
C VAL A 32 9.29 -12.95 2.88
N ASN A 33 8.20 -13.32 3.55
CA ASN A 33 7.54 -14.61 3.40
C ASN A 33 6.22 -14.45 2.64
N TYR A 34 5.95 -15.39 1.73
CA TYR A 34 4.71 -15.44 0.94
C TYR A 34 3.90 -16.70 1.24
N ALA A 35 2.59 -16.57 1.39
CA ALA A 35 1.68 -17.70 1.51
C ALA A 35 0.32 -17.38 0.88
N GLY A 36 -0.24 -18.31 0.11
CA GLY A 36 -1.58 -18.15 -0.47
C GLY A 36 -1.72 -18.81 -1.83
N SER A 37 -2.90 -18.67 -2.43
CA SER A 37 -3.21 -19.26 -3.74
C SER A 37 -2.78 -18.39 -4.92
N GLY A 38 -2.41 -17.12 -4.69
CA GLY A 38 -2.02 -16.18 -5.75
C GLY A 38 -0.56 -15.74 -5.73
N CYS A 39 0.26 -16.24 -4.79
CA CYS A 39 1.66 -15.86 -4.68
C CYS A 39 2.56 -16.99 -4.18
N ASN A 40 3.81 -16.94 -4.60
CA ASN A 40 4.93 -17.75 -4.15
C ASN A 40 6.25 -17.00 -4.45
N TYR A 41 7.38 -17.56 -4.02
CA TYR A 41 8.71 -16.94 -4.21
C TYR A 41 9.15 -16.83 -5.67
N GLN A 42 8.49 -17.52 -6.60
CA GLN A 42 8.85 -17.62 -8.00
C GLN A 42 8.06 -16.62 -8.87
N ASN A 43 6.87 -16.21 -8.39
CA ASN A 43 5.96 -15.33 -9.13
C ASN A 43 5.69 -14.00 -8.42
N THR A 44 6.30 -13.77 -7.25
CA THR A 44 6.07 -12.56 -6.46
C THR A 44 7.39 -11.91 -6.06
N ASN A 45 7.53 -10.64 -6.42
CA ASN A 45 8.68 -9.82 -6.08
C ASN A 45 8.23 -8.56 -5.37
N TYR A 46 9.16 -7.89 -4.67
CA TYR A 46 8.90 -6.61 -4.02
C TYR A 46 10.01 -5.61 -4.32
N VAL A 47 9.69 -4.33 -4.21
CA VAL A 47 10.63 -3.20 -4.30
C VAL A 47 10.28 -2.19 -3.21
N LEU A 48 11.27 -1.81 -2.40
CA LEU A 48 11.17 -0.66 -1.50
C LEU A 48 11.71 0.57 -2.24
N SER A 49 10.98 1.68 -2.17
CA SER A 49 11.43 2.94 -2.78
C SER A 49 12.65 3.51 -2.05
N ASN A 50 13.49 4.26 -2.78
CA ASN A 50 14.70 4.88 -2.22
C ASN A 50 14.42 5.95 -1.15
N ASP A 51 13.20 6.49 -1.11
CA ASP A 51 12.75 7.45 -0.09
C ASP A 51 12.07 6.76 1.10
N TYR A 52 12.00 5.43 1.08
CA TYR A 52 11.39 4.56 2.10
C TYR A 52 9.91 4.82 2.38
N LYS A 53 9.21 5.50 1.47
CA LYS A 53 7.79 5.84 1.60
C LYS A 53 6.88 4.88 0.86
N THR A 54 7.41 3.92 0.13
CA THR A 54 6.59 3.04 -0.70
C THR A 54 7.18 1.64 -0.78
N VAL A 55 6.35 0.62 -0.55
CA VAL A 55 6.69 -0.77 -0.88
C VAL A 55 5.74 -1.25 -1.97
N THR A 56 6.32 -1.69 -3.09
CA THR A 56 5.58 -2.21 -4.24
C THR A 56 5.71 -3.72 -4.29
N PHE A 57 4.60 -4.44 -4.30
CA PHE A 57 4.54 -5.87 -4.55
C PHE A 57 4.06 -6.13 -5.97
N MET A 58 4.77 -7.01 -6.67
CA MET A 58 4.48 -7.42 -8.03
C MET A 58 4.10 -8.90 -8.06
N PHE A 59 2.92 -9.25 -8.58
CA PHE A 59 2.40 -10.62 -8.53
C PHE A 59 2.13 -11.18 -9.93
N GLY A 60 2.46 -12.46 -10.12
CA GLY A 60 2.10 -13.23 -11.32
C GLY A 60 0.91 -14.17 -11.16
N GLY A 61 0.44 -14.45 -9.94
CA GLY A 61 -0.58 -15.48 -9.67
C GLY A 61 -1.94 -14.97 -9.18
N MET A 62 -2.10 -13.66 -9.03
CA MET A 62 -3.31 -13.06 -8.49
C MET A 62 -4.35 -12.86 -9.61
N VAL A 63 -4.91 -13.95 -10.14
CA VAL A 63 -5.94 -13.90 -11.20
C VAL A 63 -7.22 -14.59 -10.72
N ALA A 64 -8.33 -13.85 -10.70
CA ALA A 64 -9.64 -14.38 -10.35
C ALA A 64 -10.59 -14.38 -11.56
N THR A 65 -11.31 -15.47 -11.78
CA THR A 65 -12.24 -15.64 -12.90
C THR A 65 -13.48 -16.44 -12.52
N THR A 66 -14.62 -16.09 -13.11
CA THR A 66 -15.86 -16.87 -13.04
C THR A 66 -15.86 -18.09 -13.96
N ASP A 67 -14.96 -18.15 -14.94
CA ASP A 67 -14.91 -19.18 -15.98
C ASP A 67 -14.20 -20.48 -15.51
N GLY A 68 -13.64 -20.45 -14.29
CA GLY A 68 -12.93 -21.57 -13.68
C GLY A 68 -13.69 -22.25 -12.55
N SER A 69 -12.95 -22.96 -11.70
CA SER A 69 -13.48 -23.61 -10.50
C SER A 69 -13.86 -22.58 -9.42
N LEU A 70 -14.51 -23.03 -8.33
CA LEU A 70 -14.75 -22.16 -7.17
C LEU A 70 -13.44 -21.58 -6.59
N ALA A 71 -12.32 -22.29 -6.70
CA ALA A 71 -11.02 -21.82 -6.26
C ALA A 71 -10.40 -20.75 -7.19
N ASP A 72 -10.94 -20.59 -8.41
CA ASP A 72 -10.51 -19.57 -9.36
C ASP A 72 -11.30 -18.27 -9.20
N LYS A 73 -12.45 -18.30 -8.52
CA LYS A 73 -13.21 -17.10 -8.19
C LYS A 73 -12.53 -16.23 -7.14
N ARG A 74 -11.52 -16.76 -6.43
CA ARG A 74 -10.83 -16.05 -5.33
C ARG A 74 -9.36 -16.45 -5.24
N LYS A 75 -8.46 -15.48 -5.40
CA LYS A 75 -7.03 -15.62 -5.07
C LYS A 75 -6.67 -14.74 -3.89
N HIS A 76 -5.64 -15.14 -3.17
CA HIS A 76 -5.11 -14.34 -2.08
C HIS A 76 -3.60 -14.53 -1.94
N CYS A 77 -2.97 -13.51 -1.35
CA CYS A 77 -1.59 -13.57 -0.93
C CYS A 77 -1.45 -12.94 0.46
N GLN A 78 -0.77 -13.67 1.35
CA GLN A 78 -0.25 -13.19 2.61
C GLN A 78 1.24 -12.88 2.40
N MET A 79 1.62 -11.63 2.66
CA MET A 79 3.00 -11.15 2.67
C MET A 79 3.35 -10.81 4.11
N SER A 80 4.40 -11.43 4.65
CA SER A 80 4.89 -11.15 6.00
C SER A 80 6.35 -10.79 5.92
N PHE A 81 6.73 -9.57 6.30
CA PHE A 81 8.09 -9.09 6.13
C PHE A 81 8.58 -8.28 7.31
N ASN A 82 9.89 -8.37 7.54
CA ASN A 82 10.56 -7.65 8.60
C ASN A 82 11.23 -6.41 8.01
N MET A 83 10.83 -5.24 8.54
CA MET A 83 11.45 -3.96 8.22
C MET A 83 12.44 -3.60 9.32
N ILE A 84 13.65 -3.22 8.93
CA ILE A 84 14.69 -2.71 9.83
C ILE A 84 14.83 -1.23 9.56
N TYR A 85 14.71 -0.41 10.60
CA TYR A 85 14.87 1.03 10.56
C TYR A 85 15.34 1.53 11.94
N PRO A 86 15.95 2.72 12.04
CA PRO A 86 16.48 3.24 13.30
C PRO A 86 15.43 3.37 14.41
N ASP A 87 15.91 3.29 15.65
CA ASP A 87 15.13 3.63 16.83
C ASP A 87 14.59 5.07 16.75
N GLY A 88 13.48 5.30 17.44
CA GLY A 88 12.74 6.56 17.44
C GLY A 88 11.68 6.65 16.36
N TRP A 89 11.41 5.58 15.61
CA TRP A 89 10.44 5.57 14.51
C TRP A 89 9.33 4.53 14.69
N SER A 90 8.16 4.88 14.16
CA SER A 90 6.98 4.01 14.06
C SER A 90 6.40 4.13 12.65
N VAL A 91 5.93 3.01 12.12
CA VAL A 91 5.43 2.91 10.74
C VAL A 91 3.99 2.45 10.68
N SER A 92 3.25 2.93 9.68
CA SER A 92 1.95 2.45 9.29
C SER A 92 1.82 2.45 7.77
N ILE A 93 0.71 1.95 7.23
CA ILE A 93 0.38 2.07 5.81
C ILE A 93 -0.77 3.07 5.70
N GLY A 94 -0.60 4.13 4.91
CA GLY A 94 -1.63 5.14 4.71
C GLY A 94 -2.52 4.85 3.52
N GLN A 95 -1.92 4.39 2.42
CA GLN A 95 -2.64 4.16 1.17
C GLN A 95 -2.18 2.87 0.52
N ALA A 96 -3.06 2.27 -0.28
CA ALA A 96 -2.68 1.26 -1.25
C ALA A 96 -3.17 1.68 -2.64
N THR A 97 -2.30 1.57 -3.64
CA THR A 97 -2.68 1.72 -5.05
C THR A 97 -2.64 0.36 -5.73
N GLY A 98 -3.79 -0.09 -6.24
CA GLY A 98 -3.93 -1.30 -7.01
C GLY A 98 -4.02 -1.02 -8.50
N ARG A 99 -3.14 -1.67 -9.27
CA ARG A 99 -3.06 -1.53 -10.73
C ARG A 99 -3.34 -2.88 -11.39
N GLY A 100 -4.33 -2.96 -12.27
CA GLY A 100 -4.75 -4.25 -12.83
C GLY A 100 -5.52 -4.16 -14.14
N PHE A 101 -6.17 -5.26 -14.51
CA PHE A 101 -7.06 -5.36 -15.67
C PHE A 101 -8.38 -6.03 -15.27
N ALA A 102 -9.50 -5.44 -15.66
CA ALA A 102 -10.82 -5.98 -15.40
C ALA A 102 -11.53 -6.24 -16.74
N ASP A 103 -12.12 -7.42 -16.87
CA ASP A 103 -13.16 -7.73 -17.87
C ASP A 103 -14.37 -8.26 -17.10
N ILE A 104 -15.30 -7.37 -16.78
CA ILE A 104 -16.42 -7.62 -15.88
C ILE A 104 -17.70 -7.35 -16.68
N ALA A 105 -18.49 -8.39 -16.92
CA ALA A 105 -19.76 -8.25 -17.61
C ALA A 105 -20.81 -7.54 -16.74
N LYS A 106 -21.91 -7.14 -17.38
CA LYS A 106 -23.10 -6.63 -16.68
C LYS A 106 -23.55 -7.63 -15.59
N ASP A 107 -24.00 -7.11 -14.45
CA ASP A 107 -24.47 -7.88 -13.28
C ASP A 107 -23.38 -8.76 -12.64
N SER A 108 -22.10 -8.50 -12.95
CA SER A 108 -20.93 -9.08 -12.28
C SER A 108 -20.15 -8.02 -11.52
N THR A 109 -19.31 -8.45 -10.59
CA THR A 109 -18.46 -7.55 -9.79
C THR A 109 -17.09 -8.16 -9.57
N GLY A 110 -16.07 -7.33 -9.69
CA GLY A 110 -14.71 -7.62 -9.28
C GLY A 110 -14.39 -6.92 -7.97
N ILE A 111 -13.65 -7.58 -7.09
CA ILE A 111 -13.37 -7.09 -5.74
C ILE A 111 -11.89 -7.33 -5.45
N TYR A 112 -11.19 -6.29 -4.97
CA TYR A 112 -9.91 -6.49 -4.29
C TYR A 112 -9.94 -5.89 -2.89
N GLU A 113 -9.27 -6.58 -1.97
CA GLU A 113 -9.17 -6.21 -0.56
C GLU A 113 -7.71 -6.20 -0.17
N SER A 114 -7.33 -5.29 0.72
CA SER A 114 -6.04 -5.33 1.39
C SER A 114 -6.21 -5.10 2.87
N HIS A 115 -5.57 -5.94 3.67
CA HIS A 115 -5.54 -5.86 5.12
C HIS A 115 -4.10 -5.75 5.57
N TYR A 116 -3.81 -4.95 6.58
CA TYR A 116 -2.51 -4.97 7.21
C TYR A 116 -2.56 -4.93 8.74
N TYR A 117 -1.54 -5.52 9.35
CA TYR A 117 -1.35 -5.59 10.79
C TYR A 117 0.12 -5.91 11.13
N PHE A 118 0.52 -5.68 12.38
CA PHE A 118 1.84 -6.08 12.89
C PHE A 118 1.71 -7.33 13.74
N SER A 119 2.60 -8.30 13.57
CA SER A 119 2.58 -9.56 14.34
C SER A 119 2.59 -9.30 15.84
N GLY A 120 1.75 -9.98 16.62
CA GLY A 120 1.72 -9.81 18.08
C GLY A 120 1.07 -8.50 18.57
N GLN A 121 0.73 -7.57 17.68
CA GLN A 121 -0.07 -6.39 18.00
C GLN A 121 -1.55 -6.63 17.71
N THR A 122 -2.42 -5.90 18.42
CA THR A 122 -3.86 -5.90 18.14
C THR A 122 -4.21 -4.94 17.02
N GLY A 123 -5.34 -5.21 16.36
CA GLY A 123 -5.87 -4.36 15.30
C GLY A 123 -5.51 -4.84 13.89
N THR A 124 -6.35 -4.48 12.94
CA THR A 124 -6.13 -4.73 11.52
C THR A 124 -6.81 -3.61 10.75
N ALA A 125 -6.05 -2.96 9.89
CA ALA A 125 -6.58 -1.96 8.98
C ALA A 125 -6.94 -2.62 7.65
N THR A 126 -8.03 -2.18 7.02
CA THR A 126 -8.59 -2.84 5.84
C THR A 126 -9.08 -1.80 4.84
N ILE A 127 -8.90 -2.11 3.56
CA ILE A 127 -9.58 -1.47 2.43
C ILE A 127 -10.27 -2.53 1.57
N GLU A 128 -11.34 -2.12 0.90
CA GLU A 128 -12.06 -2.93 -0.08
C GLU A 128 -12.46 -2.03 -1.26
N ARG A 129 -12.18 -2.50 -2.48
CA ARG A 129 -12.56 -1.85 -3.73
C ARG A 129 -13.42 -2.80 -4.53
N LYS A 130 -14.62 -2.33 -4.90
CA LYS A 130 -15.52 -3.03 -5.83
C LYS A 130 -15.53 -2.33 -7.17
N ILE A 131 -15.44 -3.11 -8.24
CA ILE A 131 -15.50 -2.68 -9.63
C ILE A 131 -16.72 -3.40 -10.24
N GLY A 132 -17.80 -2.67 -10.49
CA GLY A 132 -19.00 -3.19 -11.12
C GLY A 132 -18.88 -3.18 -12.65
N GLY A 133 -19.47 -4.17 -13.32
CA GLY A 133 -19.56 -4.19 -14.78
C GLY A 133 -20.76 -3.40 -15.33
N PRO A 134 -20.85 -3.19 -16.66
CA PRO A 134 -19.88 -3.64 -17.66
C PRO A 134 -18.60 -2.77 -17.66
N GLN A 135 -17.44 -3.41 -17.57
CA GLN A 135 -16.14 -2.74 -17.57
C GLN A 135 -15.11 -3.64 -18.25
N VAL A 136 -14.36 -3.09 -19.21
CA VAL A 136 -13.22 -3.79 -19.83
C VAL A 136 -12.05 -2.81 -19.90
N GLY A 137 -10.90 -3.19 -19.36
CA GLY A 137 -9.67 -2.40 -19.47
C GLY A 137 -8.81 -2.41 -18.22
N SER A 138 -7.67 -1.74 -18.32
CA SER A 138 -6.80 -1.49 -17.18
C SER A 138 -7.47 -0.58 -16.16
N PHE A 139 -7.15 -0.78 -14.89
CA PHE A 139 -7.58 0.09 -13.79
C PHE A 139 -6.40 0.45 -12.90
N GLU A 140 -6.50 1.61 -12.28
CA GLU A 140 -5.61 2.08 -11.22
C GLU A 140 -6.46 2.81 -10.19
N PHE A 141 -6.47 2.31 -8.96
CA PHE A 141 -7.21 2.91 -7.87
C PHE A 141 -6.30 3.07 -6.66
N THR A 142 -6.31 4.27 -6.09
CA THR A 142 -5.65 4.57 -4.81
C THR A 142 -6.71 4.66 -3.74
N ASP A 143 -6.54 3.86 -2.68
CA ASP A 143 -7.45 3.77 -1.55
C ASP A 143 -6.73 4.16 -0.27
N ASP A 144 -7.37 5.01 0.54
CA ASP A 144 -6.92 5.37 1.88
C ASP A 144 -7.36 4.33 2.91
N PHE A 145 -6.46 3.93 3.79
CA PHE A 145 -6.83 3.22 4.99
C PHE A 145 -7.49 4.19 5.98
N LEU A 146 -8.74 3.92 6.34
CA LEU A 146 -9.50 4.76 7.28
C LEU A 146 -9.09 4.54 8.75
N THR A 147 -8.45 3.41 9.03
CA THR A 147 -7.88 3.07 10.33
C THR A 147 -6.39 2.82 10.18
N PHE A 148 -5.62 3.25 11.18
CA PHE A 148 -4.17 3.08 11.18
C PHE A 148 -3.75 2.17 12.32
N VAL A 149 -3.09 1.06 11.96
CA VAL A 149 -2.32 0.27 12.94
C VAL A 149 -0.89 0.78 12.86
N TRP A 150 -0.39 1.40 13.93
CA TRP A 150 1.00 1.83 14.00
C TRP A 150 1.84 0.72 14.62
N SER A 151 3.05 0.54 14.11
CA SER A 151 4.02 -0.34 14.77
C SER A 151 4.34 0.18 16.17
N GLU A 152 4.64 -0.72 17.09
CA GLU A 152 5.34 -0.35 18.32
C GLU A 152 6.69 0.32 17.99
N CYS A 153 7.15 1.15 18.92
CA CYS A 153 8.41 1.88 18.78
C CYS A 153 9.61 0.94 18.95
N ASN A 154 10.65 1.16 18.14
CA ASN A 154 11.99 0.53 18.25
C ASN A 154 12.03 -1.00 18.07
N ASN A 155 10.90 -1.67 17.85
CA ASN A 155 10.86 -3.12 17.76
C ASN A 155 9.63 -3.61 17.00
N ALA A 156 9.42 -3.10 15.79
CA ALA A 156 8.30 -3.56 14.98
C ALA A 156 8.54 -5.02 14.55
N PRO A 157 7.67 -5.94 14.97
CA PRO A 157 7.68 -7.30 14.45
C PRO A 157 7.23 -7.27 12.98
N ASN A 158 7.00 -8.44 12.37
CA ASN A 158 6.65 -8.47 10.95
C ASN A 158 5.41 -7.63 10.64
N LEU A 159 5.54 -6.79 9.62
CA LEU A 159 4.40 -6.20 8.93
C LEU A 159 3.78 -7.28 8.05
N ASN A 160 2.50 -7.52 8.27
CA ASN A 160 1.72 -8.48 7.52
C ASN A 160 0.73 -7.74 6.64
N ILE A 161 0.70 -8.09 5.36
CA ILE A 161 -0.25 -7.58 4.40
C ILE A 161 -0.94 -8.78 3.75
N LYS A 162 -2.26 -8.83 3.86
CA LYS A 162 -3.11 -9.81 3.18
C LYS A 162 -3.84 -9.12 2.04
N THR A 163 -3.67 -9.61 0.83
CA THR A 163 -4.42 -9.18 -0.34
C THR A 163 -5.36 -10.27 -0.79
N VAL A 164 -6.58 -9.91 -1.18
CA VAL A 164 -7.56 -10.80 -1.80
C VAL A 164 -8.01 -10.20 -3.11
N VAL A 165 -8.17 -11.04 -4.14
CA VAL A 165 -8.82 -10.68 -5.40
C VAL A 165 -9.92 -11.70 -5.65
N ARG A 166 -11.13 -11.23 -5.93
CA ARG A 166 -12.33 -12.06 -6.04
C ARG A 166 -13.25 -11.53 -7.12
N VAL A 167 -14.00 -12.44 -7.73
CA VAL A 167 -15.03 -12.11 -8.72
C VAL A 167 -16.35 -12.79 -8.38
N GLU A 168 -17.44 -12.11 -8.69
CA GLU A 168 -18.83 -12.54 -8.49
C GLU A 168 -19.66 -12.27 -9.74
N GLY A 169 -20.79 -12.96 -9.87
CA GLY A 169 -21.73 -12.80 -10.97
C GLY A 169 -21.58 -13.83 -12.08
N ALA A 170 -22.12 -13.50 -13.26
CA ALA A 170 -22.23 -14.42 -14.38
C ALA A 170 -20.92 -14.57 -15.15
N LYS A 171 -20.25 -13.45 -15.44
CA LYS A 171 -18.97 -13.41 -16.17
C LYS A 171 -18.09 -12.26 -15.68
N ALA A 172 -16.94 -12.59 -15.12
CA ALA A 172 -15.94 -11.62 -14.70
C ALA A 172 -14.56 -12.25 -14.62
N VAL A 173 -13.57 -11.50 -15.07
CA VAL A 173 -12.14 -11.73 -14.88
C VAL A 173 -11.56 -10.48 -14.25
N MET A 174 -10.91 -10.66 -13.10
CA MET A 174 -9.98 -9.67 -12.58
C MET A 174 -8.60 -10.30 -12.62
N ALA A 175 -7.84 -9.85 -13.60
CA ALA A 175 -6.44 -10.14 -13.73
C ALA A 175 -5.69 -8.85 -13.43
N LEU A 176 -4.39 -8.96 -13.32
CA LEU A 176 -3.62 -7.88 -12.78
C LEU A 176 -2.51 -7.55 -13.76
N ASP A 177 -2.86 -6.54 -14.56
CA ASP A 177 -2.26 -6.00 -15.76
C ASP A 177 -2.24 -6.95 -16.97
N SER A 178 -2.59 -6.39 -18.13
CA SER A 178 -2.68 -7.05 -19.43
C SER A 178 -1.58 -6.62 -20.41
N GLN A 179 -0.66 -5.72 -20.01
CA GLN A 179 0.35 -5.18 -20.94
C GLN A 179 1.80 -5.25 -20.42
N ASP A 180 2.07 -5.05 -19.12
CA ASP A 180 3.41 -5.17 -18.52
C ASP A 180 3.44 -6.21 -17.38
N THR A 181 2.98 -7.42 -17.72
CA THR A 181 3.23 -8.74 -17.07
C THR A 181 3.15 -8.92 -15.54
N LYS A 182 2.75 -7.95 -14.71
CA LYS A 182 2.59 -8.17 -13.24
C LYS A 182 1.51 -7.29 -12.61
N PHE A 183 0.71 -7.89 -11.72
CA PHE A 183 -0.09 -7.12 -10.75
C PHE A 183 0.79 -6.20 -9.96
N GLN A 184 0.37 -4.98 -9.67
CA GLN A 184 1.08 -4.14 -8.72
C GLN A 184 0.16 -3.67 -7.60
N LEU A 185 0.61 -3.91 -6.37
CA LEU A 185 0.13 -3.22 -5.18
C LEU A 185 1.23 -2.33 -4.65
N ILE A 186 0.94 -1.04 -4.58
CA ILE A 186 1.86 -0.01 -4.13
C ILE A 186 1.35 0.48 -2.78
N PHE A 187 2.03 0.14 -1.70
CA PHE A 187 1.65 0.56 -0.35
C PHE A 187 2.46 1.79 0.06
N ASN A 188 1.77 2.87 0.38
CA ASN A 188 2.39 4.08 0.91
C ASN A 188 2.64 3.92 2.42
N LEU A 189 3.91 4.01 2.81
CA LEU A 189 4.37 3.93 4.18
C LEU A 189 4.30 5.31 4.84
N GLN A 190 3.65 5.34 5.99
CA GLN A 190 3.54 6.52 6.84
C GLN A 190 4.50 6.36 8.02
N TRP A 191 5.33 7.39 8.23
CA TRP A 191 6.34 7.40 9.28
C TRP A 191 6.01 8.48 10.30
N ARG A 192 6.24 8.16 11.57
CA ARG A 192 6.21 9.14 12.66
C ARG A 192 7.34 8.89 13.63
N GLN A 193 7.78 9.96 14.29
CA GLN A 193 8.68 9.81 15.42
C GLN A 193 7.93 9.27 16.63
N CYS A 194 8.61 8.40 17.37
CA CYS A 194 8.16 7.91 18.65
C CYS A 194 8.17 9.05 19.69
N PRO A 195 7.21 9.08 20.61
CA PRO A 195 7.27 9.99 21.74
C PRO A 195 8.61 9.84 22.46
N GLN A 196 9.27 10.95 22.75
CA GLN A 196 10.38 10.95 23.69
C GLN A 196 9.76 10.78 25.08
N ASN A 197 10.07 9.66 25.74
CA ASN A 197 9.74 9.50 27.16
C ASN A 197 10.64 10.40 28.01
#